data_AF-A0AA46X4E2-F1
#
_entry.id   AF-A0AA46X4E2-F1
#
_cell.length_a   1.000
_cell.length_b   1.000
_cell.length_c   1.000
_cell.angle_alpha   90.00
_cell.angle_beta   90.00
_cell.angle_gamma   90.00
#
_symmetry.space_group_name_H-M   'P 1'
#
loop_
_entity.id
_entity.type
_entity.pdbx_description
1 polymer ?
#
loop_
_entity_poly.entity_id
_entity_poly.type
_entity_poly.pdbx_seq_one_letter_code
_entity_poly.pdbx_strand_id
1 'polypeptide(L)' 'MATWMEKDVLIEFISHVVAVTARDVDVDNKDVISLLRLQGKLYGLSPEEIDYEKEVDFIKEKKAILESISN' A
#
# COMPACT_ATOMS: atom_id res chain seq x y z
N MET A 1 -9.77 2.18 14.12
CA MET A 1 -9.88 3.64 13.94
C MET A 1 -8.48 4.16 13.85
N ALA A 2 -8.12 4.68 12.68
CA ALA A 2 -6.86 5.36 12.45
C ALA A 2 -7.00 6.85 12.77
N THR A 3 -5.88 7.52 12.95
CA THR A 3 -5.74 8.98 12.93
C THR A 3 -5.50 9.48 11.51
N TRP A 4 -5.63 10.79 11.30
CA TRP A 4 -5.25 11.42 10.02
C TRP A 4 -3.80 11.13 9.65
N MET A 5 -2.89 11.21 10.63
CA MET A 5 -1.47 10.90 10.41
C MET A 5 -1.26 9.45 9.98
N GLU A 6 -1.92 8.50 10.65
CA GLU A 6 -1.83 7.08 10.29
C GLU A 6 -2.38 6.79 8.89
N LYS A 7 -3.46 7.47 8.49
CA LYS A 7 -3.98 7.40 7.11
C LYS A 7 -2.94 7.90 6.11
N ASP A 8 -2.31 9.04 6.36
CA ASP A 8 -1.28 9.60 5.47
C ASP A 8 -0.07 8.67 5.39
N VAL A 9 0.35 8.08 6.52
CA VAL A 9 1.43 7.08 6.56
C VAL A 9 1.10 5.85 5.70
N LEU A 10 -0.14 5.34 5.73
CA LEU A 10 -0.53 4.21 4.86
C LEU A 10 -0.42 4.56 3.37
N ILE A 11 -0.89 5.76 2.99
CA ILE A 11 -0.87 6.23 1.60
C ILE A 11 0.58 6.40 1.11
N GLU A 12 1.43 7.01 1.93
CA GLU A 12 2.86 7.19 1.64
C GLU A 12 3.60 5.85 1.59
N PHE A 13 3.28 4.92 2.50
CA PHE A 13 3.89 3.60 2.50
C PHE A 13 3.58 2.84 1.20
N ILE A 14 2.34 2.93 0.70
CA ILE A 14 1.97 2.37 -0.61
C ILE A 14 2.75 3.03 -1.74
N SER A 15 2.78 4.37 -1.80
CA SER A 15 3.53 5.11 -2.82
C SER A 15 5.00 4.71 -2.86
N HIS A 16 5.61 4.56 -1.69
CA HIS A 16 7.00 4.14 -1.56
C HIS A 16 7.21 2.73 -2.14
N VAL A 17 6.40 1.73 -1.73
CA VAL A 17 6.53 0.35 -2.20
C VAL A 17 6.38 0.26 -3.72
N VAL A 18 5.40 0.95 -4.29
CA VAL A 18 5.20 0.98 -5.74
C VAL A 18 6.39 1.63 -6.44
N ALA A 19 6.90 2.75 -5.93
CA ALA A 19 8.02 3.46 -6.55
C ALA A 19 9.33 2.64 -6.53
N VAL A 20 9.65 1.97 -5.43
CA VAL A 20 10.92 1.21 -5.32
C VAL A 20 10.92 -0.07 -6.15
N THR A 21 9.74 -0.63 -6.45
CA THR A 21 9.61 -1.87 -7.24
C THR A 21 9.35 -1.62 -8.73
N ALA A 22 9.05 -0.38 -9.14
CA ALA A 22 8.63 -0.02 -10.49
C ALA A 22 9.66 -0.32 -11.60
N ARG A 23 10.94 -0.49 -11.24
CA ARG A 23 12.00 -0.82 -12.20
C ARG A 23 11.88 -2.25 -12.72
N ASP A 24 11.53 -3.18 -11.83
CA ASP A 24 11.63 -4.62 -12.08
C ASP A 24 10.27 -5.31 -12.11
N VAL A 25 9.22 -4.64 -11.61
CA VAL A 25 7.86 -5.17 -11.57
C VAL A 25 6.95 -4.36 -12.49
N ASP A 26 6.23 -5.07 -13.36
CA ASP A 26 5.24 -4.49 -14.26
C ASP A 26 4.09 -3.81 -13.47
N VAL A 27 3.59 -2.69 -13.98
CA VAL A 27 2.47 -1.96 -13.39
C VAL A 27 1.18 -2.77 -13.36
N ASP A 28 1.01 -3.72 -14.29
CA ASP A 28 -0.11 -4.65 -14.35
C ASP A 28 0.04 -5.84 -13.40
N ASN A 29 1.13 -5.91 -12.62
CA ASN A 29 1.29 -6.91 -11.57
C ASN A 29 0.14 -6.82 -10.56
N LYS A 30 -0.47 -7.97 -10.26
CA LYS A 30 -1.65 -8.06 -9.38
C LYS A 30 -1.41 -7.44 -7.99
N ASP A 31 -0.21 -7.55 -7.44
CA ASP A 31 0.13 -7.05 -6.11
C ASP A 31 0.32 -5.53 -6.13
N VAL A 32 0.91 -4.98 -7.22
CA VAL A 32 0.94 -3.52 -7.49
C VAL A 32 -0.49 -2.97 -7.62
N ILE A 33 -1.34 -3.60 -8.45
CA ILE A 33 -2.75 -3.20 -8.61
C ILE A 33 -3.48 -3.23 -7.26
N SER A 34 -3.22 -4.23 -6.43
CA SER A 34 -3.86 -4.36 -5.12
C SER A 34 -3.50 -3.21 -4.17
N LEU A 35 -2.23 -2.79 -4.19
CA LEU A 35 -1.74 -1.62 -3.45
C LEU A 35 -2.39 -0.33 -3.96
N LEU A 36 -2.42 -0.10 -5.28
CA LEU A 36 -3.03 1.10 -5.87
C LEU A 36 -4.55 1.17 -5.58
N ARG A 37 -5.25 0.04 -5.57
CA ARG A 37 -6.66 -0.03 -5.17
C ARG A 37 -6.86 0.36 -3.70
N LEU A 38 -6.01 -0.14 -2.81
CA LEU A 38 -6.05 0.25 -1.40
C LEU A 38 -5.78 1.76 -1.26
N GLN A 39 -4.78 2.29 -1.95
CA GLN A 39 -4.46 3.72 -1.91
C GLN A 39 -5.64 4.58 -2.35
N GLY A 40 -6.29 4.24 -3.46
CA GLY A 40 -7.50 4.91 -3.92
C GLY A 40 -8.65 4.86 -2.89
N LYS A 41 -8.83 3.70 -2.24
CA LYS A 41 -9.81 3.54 -1.15
C LYS A 41 -9.48 4.44 0.05
N LEU A 42 -8.22 4.48 0.48
CA LEU A 42 -7.78 5.29 1.61
C LEU A 42 -8.09 6.77 1.38
N TYR A 43 -7.85 7.32 0.19
CA TYR A 43 -8.23 8.71 -0.12
C TYR A 43 -9.71 9.01 0.10
N GLY A 44 -10.60 8.04 -0.14
CA GLY A 44 -12.05 8.19 0.01
C GLY A 44 -12.62 7.91 1.41
N LEU A 45 -11.83 7.37 2.34
CA LEU A 45 -12.29 7.03 3.70
C LEU A 45 -11.95 8.11 4.72
N SER A 46 -12.80 8.28 5.74
CA SER A 46 -12.42 8.98 6.97
C SER A 46 -11.50 8.08 7.81
N PRO A 47 -10.52 8.62 8.57
CA PRO A 47 -9.61 7.81 9.38
C PRO A 47 -10.31 6.82 10.33
N GLU A 48 -11.49 7.18 10.82
CA GLU A 48 -12.33 6.39 11.71
C GLU A 48 -12.76 5.05 11.10
N GLU A 49 -12.88 5.01 9.78
CA GLU A 49 -13.29 3.84 9.00
C GLU A 49 -12.12 2.89 8.70
N ILE A 50 -10.89 3.29 9.05
CA ILE A 50 -9.66 2.57 8.74
C ILE A 50 -9.24 1.71 9.93
N ASP A 51 -8.94 0.45 9.64
CA ASP A 51 -8.25 -0.47 10.53
C ASP A 51 -6.76 -0.42 10.21
N TYR A 52 -6.05 0.47 10.91
CA TYR A 52 -4.66 0.78 10.58
C TYR A 52 -3.76 -0.45 10.57
N GLU A 53 -3.78 -1.26 11.63
CA GLU A 53 -2.91 -2.44 11.75
C GLU A 53 -3.17 -3.45 10.62
N LYS A 54 -4.45 -3.69 10.30
CA LYS A 54 -4.82 -4.58 9.19
C LYS A 54 -4.29 -4.08 7.85
N GLU A 55 -4.42 -2.78 7.56
CA GLU A 55 -3.93 -2.22 6.30
C GLU A 55 -2.39 -2.17 6.26
N VAL A 56 -1.71 -1.94 7.39
CA VAL A 56 -0.24 -2.07 7.50
C VAL A 56 0.23 -3.48 7.17
N ASP A 57 -0.40 -4.49 7.76
CA ASP A 57 -0.03 -5.90 7.52
C ASP A 57 -0.24 -6.30 6.05
N PHE A 58 -1.34 -5.84 5.44
CA PHE A 58 -1.57 -6.02 4.02
C PHE A 58 -0.46 -5.38 3.17
N ILE A 59 -0.08 -4.12 3.44
CA ILE A 59 0.98 -3.44 2.67
C ILE A 59 2.33 -4.16 2.83
N LYS A 60 2.66 -4.62 4.05
CA LYS A 60 3.88 -5.40 4.31
C LYS A 60 3.92 -6.73 3.56
N GLU A 61 2.79 -7.45 3.50
CA GLU A 61 2.67 -8.69 2.73
C GLU A 61 2.98 -8.43 1.25
N LYS A 62 2.35 -7.39 0.65
CA LYS A 62 2.57 -7.05 -0.76
C LYS A 62 3.99 -6.57 -1.02
N LYS A 63 4.56 -5.76 -0.12
CA LYS A 63 5.97 -5.35 -0.19
C LYS A 63 6.89 -6.56 -0.27
N ALA A 64 6.75 -7.54 0.63
CA ALA A 64 7.61 -8.72 0.64
C ALA A 64 7.51 -9.53 -0.66
N ILE A 65 6.31 -9.68 -1.23
CA ILE A 65 6.11 -10.35 -2.52
C ILE A 65 6.83 -9.58 -3.64
N LEU A 66 6.63 -8.27 -3.73
CA LEU A 66 7.21 -7.45 -4.79
C LEU A 66 8.74 -7.37 -4.70
N GLU A 67 9.28 -7.22 -3.48
CA GLU A 67 10.74 -7.25 -3.25
C GLU A 67 11.36 -8.62 -3.59
N SER A 68 10.61 -9.72 -3.50
CA SER A 68 11.11 -11.05 -3.93
C SER A 68 11.23 -11.21 -5.44
N ILE A 69 10.58 -10.34 -6.22
CA ILE A 69 10.61 -10.33 -7.69
C ILE A 69 11.71 -9.38 -8.19
N SER A 70 11.94 -8.29 -7.46
CA SER A 70 12.92 -7.25 -7.81
C SER A 70 14.36 -7.57 -7.37
N ASN A 71 14.57 -8.58 -6.51
CA ASN A 71 15.89 -9.06 -6.08
C ASN A 71 16.46 -10.22 -6.90
#